data_AF-A0A4Y3IL44-F1
#
_entry.id   AF-A0A4Y3IL44-F1
#
_cell.length_a   1.000
_cell.length_b   1.000
_cell.length_c   1.000
_cell.angle_alpha   90.00
_cell.angle_beta   90.00
_cell.angle_gamma   90.00
#
_symmetry.space_group_name_H-M   'P 1'
#
loop_
_entity.id
_entity.type
_entity.pdbx_description
1 polymer ?
#
loop_
_entity_poly.entity_id
_entity_poly.type
_entity_poly.pdbx_seq_one_letter_code
_entity_poly.pdbx_strand_id
1 'polypeptide(L)'
;MKKAILATVITSMFASSAMADVLSQVDSNKAAFNAPGVHNVVQGVNKNYNTTLDNRTAISNVGTTAIKNKDAITLNTLAIESHRERLAALEVHTTENSNSVKSVKDELANTQAAVGHNTAELFEANERISQISSSTSSLKPQVEMNTHDIGALADIVGVGTGSSGVLDSIKKTQRTAEDAQYSANQNTTDIADNSNRIGTNHGLIADNAKEIKANMDYTSSVELNTMTNAQDIQATTDYVAHVEENTVVNAHDIQANTDYVASVEANTITNAQDIQATTDYVAHVEENTVVNAHDIQANTDYVSSVEANTVTNAQDIQANTDYVAHVEENTVVNAHDIQANKVNTTTNSKRIDTQNSAIDANYGRTRANQAHIADNSNRIAQNESDIAQNKTDIQDLRSAFEEQAKVMDGAMAQGIATSSLVMPYNVGKISTTVALGHSGEANAIAGGVGVRFTENFTARSNIAYDTGSENVSIGAGVGYEW
;
A
#
# COMPACT_ATOMS: atom_id res chain seq x y z
N MET A 1 17.70 -65.52 -43.16
CA MET A 1 17.81 -65.16 -41.72
C MET A 1 18.35 -63.76 -41.44
N LYS A 2 19.33 -63.20 -42.17
CA LYS A 2 19.90 -61.86 -41.85
C LYS A 2 18.98 -60.64 -42.11
N LYS A 3 18.01 -60.72 -43.03
CA LYS A 3 17.05 -59.61 -43.32
C LYS A 3 15.94 -59.43 -42.26
N ALA A 4 15.55 -60.51 -41.57
CA ALA A 4 14.51 -60.45 -40.54
C ALA A 4 15.02 -59.81 -39.24
N ILE A 5 16.28 -60.06 -38.88
CA ILE A 5 16.91 -59.49 -37.68
C ILE A 5 17.15 -57.98 -37.84
N LEU A 6 17.51 -57.51 -39.04
CA LEU A 6 17.71 -56.06 -39.29
C LEU A 6 16.40 -55.27 -39.23
N ALA A 7 15.28 -55.84 -39.69
CA ALA A 7 13.97 -55.21 -39.59
C ALA A 7 13.49 -55.12 -38.13
N THR A 8 13.69 -56.17 -37.32
CA THR A 8 13.33 -56.14 -35.90
C THR A 8 14.22 -55.21 -35.07
N VAL A 9 15.52 -55.13 -35.37
CA VAL A 9 16.43 -54.19 -34.69
C VAL A 9 16.07 -52.74 -35.02
N ILE A 10 15.76 -52.43 -36.28
CA ILE A 10 15.33 -51.07 -36.68
C ILE A 10 13.98 -50.71 -36.02
N THR A 11 12.98 -51.61 -36.02
CA THR A 11 11.70 -51.34 -35.34
C THR A 11 11.85 -51.21 -33.82
N SER A 12 12.79 -51.92 -33.19
CA SER A 12 13.07 -51.79 -31.74
C SER A 12 13.91 -50.56 -31.37
N MET A 13 14.76 -50.06 -32.28
CA MET A 13 15.50 -48.80 -32.07
C MET A 13 14.58 -47.59 -32.15
N PHE A 14 13.52 -47.65 -32.98
CA PHE A 14 12.48 -46.62 -33.06
C PHE A 14 11.34 -46.78 -32.03
N ALA A 15 11.33 -47.87 -31.25
CA ALA A 15 10.38 -48.11 -30.14
C ALA A 15 11.04 -48.00 -28.75
N SER A 16 12.14 -47.24 -28.64
CA SER A 16 12.79 -46.94 -27.37
C SER A 16 12.07 -45.79 -26.65
N SER A 17 11.91 -45.88 -25.34
CA SER A 17 11.33 -44.82 -24.50
C SER A 17 12.03 -43.47 -24.71
N ALA A 18 13.33 -43.49 -25.03
CA ALA A 18 14.10 -42.29 -25.35
C ALA A 18 13.60 -41.54 -26.60
N MET A 19 13.14 -42.24 -27.64
CA MET A 19 12.59 -41.59 -28.84
C MET A 19 11.20 -40.99 -28.55
N ALA A 20 10.42 -41.64 -27.70
CA ALA A 20 9.13 -41.13 -27.23
C ALA A 20 9.29 -39.89 -26.34
N ASP A 21 10.29 -39.89 -25.44
CA ASP A 21 10.63 -38.73 -24.61
C ASP A 21 11.13 -37.56 -25.45
N VAL A 22 11.94 -37.81 -26.49
CA VAL A 22 12.38 -36.77 -27.42
C VAL A 22 11.21 -36.21 -28.23
N LEU A 23 10.30 -37.04 -28.73
CA LEU A 23 9.09 -36.55 -29.40
C LEU A 23 8.21 -35.73 -28.46
N SER A 24 8.00 -36.20 -27.22
CA SER A 24 7.23 -35.48 -26.22
C SER A 24 7.87 -34.14 -25.84
N GLN A 25 9.20 -34.09 -25.72
CA GLN A 25 9.93 -32.84 -25.47
C GLN A 25 9.85 -31.88 -26.66
N VAL A 26 9.88 -32.39 -27.89
CA VAL A 26 9.66 -31.59 -29.10
C VAL A 26 8.24 -31.01 -29.13
N ASP A 27 7.23 -31.80 -28.76
CA ASP A 27 5.84 -31.34 -28.67
C ASP A 27 5.64 -30.31 -27.56
N SER A 28 6.25 -30.51 -26.39
CA SER A 28 6.25 -29.53 -25.29
C SER A 28 6.97 -28.23 -25.68
N ASN A 29 8.11 -28.31 -26.36
CA ASN A 29 8.83 -27.12 -26.83
C ASN A 29 8.03 -26.38 -27.93
N LYS A 30 7.34 -27.12 -28.80
CA LYS A 30 6.44 -26.55 -29.81
C LYS A 30 5.23 -25.88 -29.16
N ALA A 31 4.68 -26.47 -28.10
CA ALA A 31 3.62 -25.86 -27.29
C ALA A 31 4.10 -24.60 -26.57
N ALA A 32 5.32 -24.60 -26.02
CA ALA A 32 5.93 -23.43 -25.39
C ALA A 32 6.21 -22.30 -26.40
N PHE A 33 6.65 -22.62 -27.62
CA PHE A 33 6.87 -21.65 -28.69
C PHE A 33 5.56 -21.05 -29.22
N ASN A 34 4.48 -21.84 -29.20
CA ASN A 34 3.13 -21.40 -29.54
C ASN A 34 2.35 -20.84 -28.34
N ALA A 35 2.95 -20.79 -27.15
CA ALA A 35 2.31 -20.19 -25.99
C ALA A 35 2.06 -18.71 -26.27
N PRO A 36 0.91 -18.15 -25.86
CA PRO A 36 0.51 -16.78 -26.24
C PRO A 36 1.59 -15.73 -26.02
N GLY A 37 2.37 -15.82 -24.93
CA GLY A 37 3.46 -14.88 -24.64
C GLY A 37 4.60 -14.91 -25.67
N VAL A 38 5.11 -16.10 -26.01
CA VAL A 38 6.23 -16.25 -26.97
C VAL A 38 5.76 -15.98 -28.39
N HIS A 39 4.57 -16.45 -28.74
CA HIS A 39 3.96 -16.19 -30.05
C HIS A 39 3.72 -14.69 -30.29
N ASN A 40 3.24 -13.96 -29.28
CA ASN A 40 3.03 -12.51 -29.37
C ASN A 40 4.35 -11.75 -29.51
N VAL A 41 5.42 -12.18 -28.82
CA VAL A 41 6.75 -11.59 -28.98
C VAL A 41 7.30 -11.82 -30.39
N VAL A 42 7.20 -13.04 -30.93
CA VAL A 42 7.65 -13.35 -32.30
C VAL A 42 6.84 -12.57 -33.34
N GLN A 43 5.52 -12.45 -33.18
CA GLN A 43 4.68 -11.61 -34.04
C GLN A 43 5.05 -10.12 -33.93
N GLY A 44 5.31 -9.63 -32.72
CA GLY A 44 5.75 -8.24 -32.49
C GLY A 44 7.09 -7.94 -33.16
N VAL A 45 8.07 -8.84 -33.05
CA VAL A 45 9.37 -8.73 -33.73
C VAL A 45 9.20 -8.76 -35.25
N ASN A 46 8.37 -9.66 -35.79
CA ASN A 46 8.13 -9.75 -37.22
C ASN A 46 7.40 -8.51 -37.76
N LYS A 47 6.46 -7.95 -37.00
CA LYS A 47 5.79 -6.69 -37.31
C LYS A 47 6.78 -5.52 -37.32
N ASN A 48 7.65 -5.42 -36.30
CA ASN A 48 8.69 -4.39 -36.24
C ASN A 48 9.70 -4.51 -37.39
N TYR A 49 10.09 -5.73 -37.78
CA TYR A 49 10.96 -5.98 -38.93
C TYR A 49 10.32 -5.50 -40.23
N ASN A 50 9.05 -5.84 -40.46
CA ASN A 50 8.32 -5.39 -41.65
C ASN A 50 8.14 -3.87 -41.68
N THR A 51 7.75 -3.25 -40.56
CA THR A 51 7.69 -1.77 -40.44
C THR A 51 9.05 -1.12 -40.74
N THR A 52 10.15 -1.73 -40.28
CA THR A 52 11.51 -1.22 -40.56
C THR A 52 11.87 -1.34 -42.03
N LEU A 53 11.46 -2.42 -42.70
CA LEU A 53 11.67 -2.63 -44.13
C LEU A 53 10.85 -1.64 -44.98
N ASP A 54 9.59 -1.41 -44.59
CA ASP A 54 8.70 -0.43 -45.23
C ASP A 54 9.25 0.99 -45.06
N ASN A 55 9.69 1.35 -43.84
CA ASN A 55 10.33 2.63 -43.58
C ASN A 55 11.61 2.83 -44.40
N ARG A 56 12.45 1.80 -44.52
CA ARG A 56 13.65 1.85 -45.37
C ARG A 56 13.28 2.11 -46.84
N THR A 57 12.25 1.43 -47.33
CA THR A 57 11.76 1.60 -48.71
C THR A 57 11.21 3.01 -48.93
N ALA A 58 10.42 3.52 -47.98
CA ALA A 58 9.90 4.88 -48.01
C ALA A 58 11.03 5.93 -48.02
N ILE A 59 12.04 5.79 -47.16
CA ILE A 59 13.21 6.69 -47.12
C ILE A 59 13.99 6.63 -48.44
N SER A 60 14.19 5.45 -49.03
CA SER A 60 14.84 5.30 -50.33
C SER A 60 14.07 6.00 -51.45
N ASN A 61 12.73 5.92 -51.43
CA ASN A 61 11.87 6.60 -52.40
C ASN A 61 11.92 8.12 -52.22
N VAL A 62 11.90 8.62 -50.99
CA VAL A 62 12.07 10.05 -50.68
C VAL A 62 13.43 10.54 -51.16
N GLY A 63 14.51 9.79 -50.90
CA GLY A 63 15.86 10.11 -51.39
C GLY A 63 15.94 10.17 -52.92
N THR A 64 15.30 9.22 -53.60
CA THR A 64 15.24 9.21 -55.08
C THR A 64 14.47 10.41 -55.63
N THR A 65 13.35 10.79 -55.00
CA THR A 65 12.58 11.98 -55.38
C THR A 65 13.35 13.27 -55.12
N ALA A 66 14.07 13.36 -53.99
CA ALA A 66 14.91 14.51 -53.68
C ALA A 66 16.04 14.71 -54.71
N ILE A 67 16.65 13.62 -55.19
CA ILE A 67 17.65 13.67 -56.26
C ILE A 67 17.03 14.18 -57.56
N LYS A 68 15.88 13.65 -57.98
CA LYS A 68 15.16 14.13 -59.17
C LYS A 68 14.80 15.61 -59.09
N ASN A 69 14.33 16.06 -57.92
CA ASN A 69 14.01 17.46 -57.71
C ASN A 69 15.27 18.36 -57.78
N LYS A 70 16.40 17.90 -57.24
CA LYS A 70 17.68 18.61 -57.36
C LYS A 70 18.14 18.73 -58.82
N ASP A 71 18.02 17.66 -59.60
CA ASP A 71 18.38 17.67 -61.02
C ASP A 71 17.46 18.61 -61.81
N ALA A 72 16.15 18.60 -61.53
CA ALA A 72 15.18 19.50 -62.14
C ALA A 72 15.44 20.98 -61.80
N ILE A 73 15.79 21.29 -60.55
CA ILE A 73 16.20 22.64 -60.13
C ILE A 73 17.43 23.08 -60.91
N THR A 74 18.43 22.21 -61.03
CA THR A 74 19.67 22.52 -61.78
C THR A 74 19.37 22.80 -63.26
N LEU A 75 18.49 22.01 -63.88
CA LEU A 75 18.07 22.21 -65.27
C LEU A 75 17.33 23.53 -65.45
N ASN A 76 16.43 23.86 -64.51
CA ASN A 76 15.69 25.11 -64.52
C ASN A 76 16.62 26.32 -64.34
N THR A 77 17.63 26.23 -63.48
CA THR A 77 18.65 27.27 -63.32
C THR A 77 19.41 27.53 -64.63
N LEU A 78 19.83 26.47 -65.33
CA LEU A 78 20.48 26.60 -66.64
C LEU A 78 19.55 27.21 -67.70
N ALA A 79 18.27 26.85 -67.70
CA ALA A 79 17.28 27.45 -68.61
C ALA A 79 17.05 28.94 -68.34
N ILE A 80 17.01 29.34 -67.06
CA ILE A 80 16.91 30.76 -66.66
C ILE A 80 18.14 31.55 -67.13
N GLU A 81 19.35 30.99 -66.97
CA GLU A 81 20.60 31.62 -67.43
C GLU A 81 20.56 31.81 -68.96
N SER A 82 20.15 30.77 -69.70
CA SER A 82 20.00 30.84 -71.16
C SER A 82 18.96 31.88 -71.60
N HIS A 83 17.82 31.97 -70.90
CA HIS A 83 16.82 32.98 -71.18
C HIS A 83 17.34 34.39 -70.88
N ARG A 84 18.14 34.57 -69.82
CA ARG A 84 18.78 35.85 -69.50
C ARG A 84 19.75 36.30 -70.60
N GLU A 85 20.57 35.39 -71.13
CA GLU A 85 21.45 35.67 -72.27
C GLU A 85 20.66 36.07 -73.53
N ARG A 86 19.56 35.37 -73.83
CA ARG A 86 18.68 35.70 -74.97
C ARG A 86 18.00 37.05 -74.81
N LEU A 87 17.61 37.41 -73.57
CA LEU A 87 17.01 38.71 -73.28
C LEU A 87 18.02 39.85 -73.49
N ALA A 88 19.26 39.67 -73.00
CA ALA A 88 20.34 40.64 -73.22
C ALA A 88 20.66 40.84 -74.71
N ALA A 89 20.64 39.75 -75.51
CA ALA A 89 20.79 39.85 -76.97
C ALA A 89 19.63 40.62 -77.61
N LEU A 90 18.39 40.40 -77.17
CA LEU A 90 17.22 41.10 -77.69
C LEU A 90 17.24 42.60 -77.37
N GLU A 91 17.75 43.00 -76.20
CA GLU A 91 17.96 44.41 -75.83
C GLU A 91 18.97 45.11 -76.76
N VAL A 92 20.07 44.41 -77.11
CA VAL A 92 21.06 44.91 -78.09
C VAL A 92 20.42 45.11 -79.46
N HIS A 93 19.71 44.11 -79.98
CA HIS A 93 18.99 44.20 -81.26
C HIS A 93 17.95 45.32 -81.27
N THR A 94 17.24 45.53 -80.15
CA THR A 94 16.25 46.61 -80.02
C THR A 94 16.94 47.98 -80.08
N THR A 95 18.11 48.12 -79.46
CA THR A 95 18.93 49.33 -79.51
C THR A 95 19.46 49.59 -80.92
N GLU A 96 19.98 48.58 -81.61
CA GLU A 96 20.43 48.67 -83.01
C GLU A 96 19.30 49.05 -83.97
N ASN A 97 18.12 48.47 -83.79
CA ASN A 97 16.93 48.82 -84.56
C ASN A 97 16.50 50.27 -84.29
N SER A 98 16.54 50.73 -83.04
CA SER A 98 16.25 52.13 -82.69
C SER A 98 17.20 53.11 -83.38
N ASN A 99 18.51 52.79 -83.41
CA ASN A 99 19.51 53.57 -84.13
C ASN A 99 19.27 53.57 -85.65
N SER A 100 18.90 52.43 -86.23
CA SER A 100 18.59 52.31 -87.66
C SER A 100 17.36 53.13 -88.05
N VAL A 101 16.30 53.09 -87.23
CA VAL A 101 15.10 53.93 -87.43
C VAL A 101 15.44 55.42 -87.36
N LYS A 102 16.31 55.82 -86.42
CA LYS A 102 16.80 57.21 -86.35
C LYS A 102 17.56 57.62 -87.61
N SER A 103 18.45 56.77 -88.11
CA SER A 103 19.19 57.01 -89.37
C SER A 103 18.25 57.19 -90.57
N VAL A 104 17.26 56.31 -90.72
CA VAL A 104 16.26 56.41 -91.79
C VAL A 104 15.43 57.68 -91.67
N LYS A 105 15.09 58.11 -90.43
CA LYS A 105 14.38 59.38 -90.19
C LYS A 105 15.22 60.59 -90.60
N ASP A 106 16.52 60.58 -90.33
CA ASP A 106 17.44 61.65 -90.74
C ASP A 106 17.62 61.68 -92.28
N GLU A 107 17.71 60.53 -92.95
CA GLU A 107 17.74 60.43 -94.42
C GLU A 107 16.42 60.92 -95.07
N LEU A 108 15.27 60.60 -94.47
CA LEU A 108 13.98 61.08 -94.93
C LEU A 108 13.89 62.61 -94.83
N ALA A 109 14.38 63.21 -93.74
CA ALA A 109 14.42 64.66 -93.57
C ALA A 109 15.32 65.33 -94.64
N ASN A 110 16.48 64.75 -94.93
CA ASN A 110 17.37 65.23 -96.00
C ASN A 110 16.73 65.14 -97.39
N THR A 111 16.05 64.03 -97.68
CA THR A 111 15.34 63.83 -98.94
C THR A 111 14.18 64.84 -99.08
N GLN A 112 13.45 65.09 -98.00
CA GLN A 112 12.36 66.05 -97.99
C GLN A 112 12.86 67.50 -98.18
N ALA A 113 14.02 67.85 -97.62
CA ALA A 113 14.70 69.12 -97.90
C ALA A 113 15.13 69.25 -99.37
N ALA A 114 15.67 68.18 -99.97
CA ALA A 114 16.06 68.16 -101.38
C ALA A 114 14.84 68.31 -102.32
N VAL A 115 13.72 67.64 -102.01
CA VAL A 115 12.45 67.81 -102.73
C VAL A 115 11.94 69.25 -102.60
N GLY A 116 12.06 69.86 -101.42
CA GLY A 116 11.74 71.28 -101.21
C GLY A 116 12.58 72.21 -102.09
N HIS A 117 13.89 71.98 -102.17
CA HIS A 117 14.79 72.75 -103.03
C HIS A 117 14.44 72.61 -104.52
N ASN A 118 14.24 71.37 -105.00
CA ASN A 118 13.87 71.12 -106.39
C ASN A 118 12.50 71.72 -106.75
N THR A 119 11.56 71.74 -105.81
CA THR A 119 10.24 72.38 -105.99
C THR A 119 10.38 73.89 -106.13
N ALA A 120 11.27 74.52 -105.35
CA ALA A 120 11.58 75.94 -105.46
C ALA A 120 12.26 76.29 -106.80
N GLU A 121 13.22 75.47 -107.25
CA GLU A 121 13.87 75.64 -108.56
C GLU A 121 12.88 75.51 -109.72
N LEU A 122 11.94 74.56 -109.65
CA LEU A 122 10.87 74.42 -110.63
C LEU A 122 9.94 75.63 -110.65
N PHE A 123 9.63 76.20 -109.48
CA PHE A 123 8.81 77.40 -109.37
C PHE A 123 9.52 78.62 -110.01
N GLU A 124 10.82 78.81 -109.74
CA GLU A 124 11.63 79.85 -110.39
C GLU A 124 11.74 79.65 -111.92
N ALA A 125 11.91 78.40 -112.37
CA ALA A 125 11.92 78.09 -113.79
C ALA A 125 10.56 78.42 -114.45
N ASN A 126 9.45 78.16 -113.75
CA ASN A 126 8.12 78.47 -114.23
C ASN A 126 7.88 79.99 -114.34
N GLU A 127 8.35 80.76 -113.35
CA GLU A 127 8.34 82.23 -113.40
C GLU A 127 9.17 82.78 -114.57
N ARG A 128 10.36 82.22 -114.83
CA ARG A 128 11.18 82.58 -115.99
C ARG A 128 10.48 82.27 -117.32
N ILE A 129 9.81 81.12 -117.43
CA ILE A 129 9.01 80.76 -118.61
C ILE A 129 7.85 81.74 -118.80
N SER A 130 7.18 82.15 -117.72
CA SER A 130 6.13 83.18 -117.74
C SER A 130 6.66 84.53 -118.24
N GLN A 131 7.84 84.95 -117.79
CA GLN A 131 8.53 86.16 -118.27
C GLN A 131 8.95 86.07 -119.75
N ILE A 132 9.37 84.90 -120.22
CA ILE A 132 9.69 84.66 -121.64
C ILE A 132 8.40 84.71 -122.48
N SER A 133 7.30 84.14 -121.98
CA SER A 133 5.99 84.15 -122.64
C SER A 133 5.44 85.58 -122.78
N SER A 134 5.60 86.42 -121.75
CA SER A 134 5.23 87.84 -121.82
C SER A 134 6.14 88.64 -122.76
N SER A 135 7.44 88.36 -122.79
CA SER A 135 8.39 88.97 -123.75
C SER A 135 8.09 88.56 -125.20
N THR A 136 7.65 87.32 -125.43
CA THR A 136 7.23 86.85 -126.75
C THR A 136 5.94 87.53 -127.19
N SER A 137 5.02 87.77 -126.23
CA SER A 137 3.76 88.47 -126.48
C SER A 137 3.97 89.96 -126.79
N SER A 138 4.99 90.62 -126.24
CA SER A 138 5.33 92.03 -126.53
C SER A 138 6.10 92.23 -127.84
N LEU A 139 6.76 91.20 -128.36
CA LEU A 139 7.41 91.21 -129.69
C LEU A 139 6.41 90.99 -130.83
N LYS A 140 5.27 90.34 -130.57
CA LYS A 140 4.24 90.02 -131.57
C LYS A 140 3.74 91.25 -132.36
N PRO A 141 3.41 92.40 -131.72
CA PRO A 141 2.97 93.59 -132.44
C PRO A 141 4.08 94.22 -133.31
N GLN A 142 5.35 94.13 -132.88
CA GLN A 142 6.49 94.67 -133.65
C GLN A 142 6.72 93.87 -134.93
N VAL A 143 6.54 92.55 -134.88
CA VAL A 143 6.62 91.67 -136.07
C VAL A 143 5.44 91.94 -137.01
N GLU A 144 4.23 92.15 -136.48
CA GLU A 144 3.05 92.51 -137.26
C GLU A 144 3.20 93.90 -137.92
N MET A 145 3.79 94.88 -137.23
CA MET A 145 4.06 96.23 -137.76
C MET A 145 5.16 96.22 -138.84
N ASN A 146 6.26 95.48 -138.62
CA ASN A 146 7.30 95.30 -139.64
C ASN A 146 6.76 94.58 -140.89
N THR A 147 5.80 93.65 -140.72
CA THR A 147 5.11 92.98 -141.84
C THR A 147 4.22 93.96 -142.61
N HIS A 148 3.56 94.89 -141.92
CA HIS A 148 2.74 95.95 -142.52
C HIS A 148 3.59 96.99 -143.28
N ASP A 149 4.72 97.42 -142.71
CA ASP A 149 5.66 98.37 -143.33
C ASP A 149 6.34 97.79 -144.59
N ILE A 150 6.68 96.49 -144.57
CA ILE A 150 7.17 95.77 -145.76
C ILE A 150 6.10 95.70 -146.86
N GLY A 151 4.83 95.54 -146.47
CA GLY A 151 3.69 95.59 -147.40
C GLY A 151 3.50 96.97 -148.04
N ALA A 152 3.66 98.05 -147.28
CA ALA A 152 3.51 99.42 -147.78
C ALA A 152 4.69 99.88 -148.68
N LEU A 153 5.89 99.31 -148.51
CA LEU A 153 7.03 99.56 -149.40
C LEU A 153 6.90 98.87 -150.76
N ALA A 154 6.04 97.85 -150.90
CA ALA A 154 5.83 97.13 -152.16
C ALA A 154 5.01 97.93 -153.19
N ASP A 155 4.20 98.92 -152.78
CA ASP A 155 3.30 99.68 -153.67
C ASP A 155 3.92 100.97 -154.29
N ILE A 156 5.16 101.35 -153.93
CA ILE A 156 5.76 102.64 -154.33
C ILE A 156 6.79 102.54 -155.48
N VAL A 157 7.25 101.36 -155.90
CA VAL A 157 8.28 101.25 -156.96
C VAL A 157 7.90 100.26 -158.07
N GLY A 158 7.27 100.75 -159.13
CA GLY A 158 7.07 100.02 -160.37
C GLY A 158 8.27 100.16 -161.33
N VAL A 159 8.97 99.06 -161.61
CA VAL A 159 9.73 98.77 -162.85
C VAL A 159 9.84 97.24 -162.92
N GLY A 160 9.25 96.52 -163.88
CA GLY A 160 9.90 96.18 -165.15
C GLY A 160 10.80 94.93 -165.05
N THR A 161 10.39 93.83 -165.71
CA THR A 161 11.14 92.61 -166.10
C THR A 161 11.64 91.63 -165.00
N GLY A 162 11.09 90.40 -164.96
CA GLY A 162 11.72 89.28 -164.21
C GLY A 162 10.80 88.14 -163.75
N SER A 163 10.22 87.35 -164.66
CA SER A 163 9.32 86.21 -164.35
C SER A 163 9.98 84.95 -163.73
N SER A 164 11.03 85.09 -162.91
CA SER A 164 11.76 83.94 -162.30
C SER A 164 11.69 83.89 -160.77
N GLY A 165 11.54 85.01 -160.05
CA GLY A 165 11.60 85.02 -158.58
C GLY A 165 10.27 84.69 -157.87
N VAL A 166 9.13 84.99 -158.50
CA VAL A 166 7.80 84.77 -157.92
C VAL A 166 7.47 83.27 -157.81
N LEU A 167 7.93 82.45 -158.77
CA LEU A 167 7.74 81.00 -158.74
C LEU A 167 8.55 80.31 -157.63
N ASP A 168 9.73 80.83 -157.31
CA ASP A 168 10.56 80.32 -156.21
C ASP A 168 9.97 80.65 -154.83
N SER A 169 9.40 81.85 -154.67
CA SER A 169 8.68 82.22 -153.44
C SER A 169 7.43 81.37 -153.21
N ILE A 170 6.64 81.09 -154.26
CA ILE A 170 5.45 80.23 -154.15
C ILE A 170 5.83 78.78 -153.79
N LYS A 171 6.91 78.22 -154.39
CA LYS A 171 7.42 76.89 -154.02
C LYS A 171 8.01 76.83 -152.61
N LYS A 172 8.53 77.95 -152.09
CA LYS A 172 9.01 78.03 -150.70
C LYS A 172 7.83 78.06 -149.73
N THR A 173 6.80 78.86 -150.01
CA THR A 173 5.57 78.91 -149.19
C THR A 173 4.82 77.57 -149.17
N GLN A 174 4.77 76.85 -150.30
CA GLN A 174 4.15 75.53 -150.36
C GLN A 174 4.93 74.47 -149.55
N ARG A 175 6.27 74.50 -149.58
CA ARG A 175 7.11 73.65 -148.71
C ARG A 175 6.93 73.98 -147.22
N THR A 176 6.87 75.26 -146.85
CA THR A 176 6.61 75.66 -145.46
C THR A 176 5.21 75.22 -144.99
N ALA A 177 4.21 75.22 -145.87
CA ALA A 177 2.87 74.73 -145.54
C ALA A 177 2.83 73.20 -145.39
N GLU A 178 3.57 72.47 -146.23
CA GLU A 178 3.73 71.00 -146.12
C GLU A 178 4.48 70.60 -144.84
N ASP A 179 5.54 71.32 -144.46
CA ASP A 179 6.27 71.12 -143.20
C ASP A 179 5.39 71.42 -141.98
N ALA A 180 4.57 72.48 -142.04
CA ALA A 180 3.61 72.80 -140.98
C ALA A 180 2.50 71.75 -140.85
N GLN A 181 2.04 71.19 -141.97
CA GLN A 181 1.07 70.08 -141.98
C GLN A 181 1.68 68.79 -141.39
N TYR A 182 2.96 68.50 -141.69
CA TYR A 182 3.68 67.37 -141.11
C TYR A 182 3.86 67.53 -139.59
N SER A 183 4.29 68.70 -139.12
CA SER A 183 4.39 69.01 -137.69
C SER A 183 3.03 68.98 -136.98
N ALA A 184 1.95 69.44 -137.63
CA ALA A 184 0.61 69.36 -137.06
C ALA A 184 0.15 67.90 -136.90
N ASN A 185 0.39 67.05 -137.90
CA ASN A 185 0.08 65.62 -137.83
C ASN A 185 0.91 64.90 -136.76
N GLN A 186 2.19 65.29 -136.60
CA GLN A 186 3.04 64.76 -135.53
C GLN A 186 2.50 65.17 -134.16
N ASN A 187 2.12 66.43 -133.98
CA ASN A 187 1.50 66.89 -132.73
C ASN A 187 0.17 66.17 -132.45
N THR A 188 -0.65 65.89 -133.46
CA THR A 188 -1.86 65.07 -133.28
C THR A 188 -1.52 63.66 -132.79
N THR A 189 -0.45 63.07 -133.31
CA THR A 189 0.04 61.76 -132.90
C THR A 189 0.57 61.78 -131.46
N ASP A 190 1.37 62.78 -131.11
CA ASP A 190 1.93 62.95 -129.76
C ASP A 190 0.83 63.24 -128.72
N ILE A 191 -0.21 63.98 -129.11
CA ILE A 191 -1.39 64.22 -128.27
C ILE A 191 -2.16 62.91 -128.05
N ALA A 192 -2.33 62.09 -129.08
CA ALA A 192 -2.98 60.79 -128.95
C ALA A 192 -2.16 59.85 -128.06
N ASP A 193 -0.83 59.83 -128.19
CA ASP A 193 0.06 59.03 -127.34
C ASP A 193 0.06 59.52 -125.89
N ASN A 194 0.09 60.83 -125.67
CA ASN A 194 -0.08 61.41 -124.34
C ASN A 194 -1.45 61.10 -123.75
N SER A 195 -2.53 61.10 -124.54
CA SER A 195 -3.86 60.71 -124.08
C SER A 195 -3.90 59.25 -123.63
N ASN A 196 -3.27 58.34 -124.38
CA ASN A 196 -3.12 56.93 -124.00
C ASN A 196 -2.28 56.75 -122.72
N ARG A 197 -1.18 57.50 -122.59
CA ARG A 197 -0.34 57.48 -121.38
C ARG A 197 -1.08 58.04 -120.16
N ILE A 198 -1.89 59.09 -120.33
CA ILE A 198 -2.77 59.63 -119.29
C ILE A 198 -3.82 58.59 -118.88
N GLY A 199 -4.44 57.89 -119.84
CA GLY A 199 -5.37 56.80 -119.56
C GLY A 199 -4.71 55.65 -118.80
N THR A 200 -3.48 55.28 -119.16
CA THR A 200 -2.69 54.26 -118.47
C THR A 200 -2.35 54.68 -117.04
N ASN A 201 -1.87 55.92 -116.86
CA ASN A 201 -1.58 56.47 -115.55
C ASN A 201 -2.84 56.57 -114.67
N HIS A 202 -4.00 56.91 -115.26
CA HIS A 202 -5.28 56.91 -114.54
C HIS A 202 -5.63 55.51 -114.02
N GLY A 203 -5.42 54.47 -114.83
CA GLY A 203 -5.58 53.07 -114.41
C GLY A 203 -4.66 52.68 -113.26
N LEU A 204 -3.36 52.98 -113.36
CA LEU A 204 -2.38 52.71 -112.29
C LEU A 204 -2.70 53.46 -110.99
N ILE A 205 -3.16 54.71 -111.07
CA ILE A 205 -3.59 55.48 -109.90
C ILE A 205 -4.82 54.82 -109.26
N ALA A 206 -5.78 54.34 -110.07
CA ALA A 206 -6.96 53.66 -109.57
C ALA A 206 -6.60 52.32 -108.89
N ASP A 207 -5.63 51.58 -109.40
CA ASP A 207 -5.15 50.34 -108.77
C ASP A 207 -4.35 50.59 -107.49
N ASN A 208 -3.46 51.59 -107.49
CA ASN A 208 -2.78 52.04 -106.27
C ASN A 208 -3.78 52.49 -105.18
N ALA A 209 -4.87 53.16 -105.57
CA ALA A 209 -5.92 53.53 -104.62
C ALA A 209 -6.62 52.31 -104.00
N LYS A 210 -6.82 51.22 -104.76
CA LYS A 210 -7.34 49.95 -104.21
C LYS A 210 -6.34 49.31 -103.24
N GLU A 211 -5.06 49.29 -103.58
CA GLU A 211 -4.01 48.74 -102.70
C GLU A 211 -3.85 49.53 -101.41
N ILE A 212 -3.87 50.87 -101.47
CA ILE A 212 -3.85 51.73 -100.29
C ILE A 212 -5.04 51.41 -99.39
N LYS A 213 -6.24 51.25 -99.96
CA LYS A 213 -7.42 50.86 -99.19
C LYS A 213 -7.24 49.48 -98.55
N ALA A 214 -6.71 48.49 -99.27
CA ALA A 214 -6.43 47.16 -98.72
C ALA A 214 -5.41 47.23 -97.57
N ASN A 215 -4.36 48.05 -97.69
CA ASN A 215 -3.36 48.24 -96.64
C ASN A 215 -3.94 48.98 -95.41
N MET A 216 -4.83 49.94 -95.62
CA MET A 216 -5.57 50.59 -94.52
C MET A 216 -6.46 49.57 -93.79
N ASP A 217 -7.19 48.74 -94.54
CA ASP A 217 -8.06 47.71 -93.97
C ASP A 217 -7.22 46.67 -93.17
N TYR A 218 -6.04 46.25 -93.69
CA TYR A 218 -5.12 45.37 -92.98
C TYR A 218 -4.53 46.02 -91.72
N THR A 219 -4.09 47.28 -91.79
CA THR A 219 -3.58 48.04 -90.63
C THR A 219 -4.63 48.16 -89.54
N SER A 220 -5.88 48.44 -89.91
CA SER A 220 -7.01 48.49 -88.97
C SER A 220 -7.24 47.13 -88.28
N SER A 221 -7.10 46.02 -89.01
CA SER A 221 -7.21 44.68 -88.43
C SER A 221 -6.07 44.36 -87.45
N VAL A 222 -4.85 44.82 -87.74
CA VAL A 222 -3.68 44.67 -86.88
C VAL A 222 -3.83 45.51 -85.61
N GLU A 223 -4.32 46.74 -85.72
CA GLU A 223 -4.67 47.59 -84.56
C GLU A 223 -5.69 46.90 -83.66
N LEU A 224 -6.76 46.35 -84.25
CA LEU A 224 -7.78 45.61 -83.49
C LEU A 224 -7.18 44.41 -82.76
N ASN A 225 -6.38 43.58 -83.44
CA ASN A 225 -5.72 42.42 -82.83
C ASN A 225 -4.74 42.84 -81.73
N THR A 226 -4.03 43.96 -81.91
CA THR A 226 -3.11 44.50 -80.90
C THR A 226 -3.87 44.95 -79.66
N MET A 227 -5.03 45.60 -79.83
CA MET A 227 -5.93 45.96 -78.73
C MET A 227 -6.47 44.74 -78.01
N THR A 228 -6.91 43.70 -78.73
CA THR A 228 -7.37 42.44 -78.14
C THR A 228 -6.26 41.75 -77.34
N ASN A 229 -5.06 41.64 -77.90
CA ASN A 229 -3.92 41.06 -77.19
C ASN A 229 -3.56 41.87 -75.93
N ALA A 230 -3.65 43.21 -75.99
CA ALA A 230 -3.43 44.05 -74.80
C ALA A 230 -4.47 43.77 -73.71
N GLN A 231 -5.74 43.57 -74.08
CA GLN A 231 -6.80 43.17 -73.14
C GLN A 231 -6.54 41.78 -72.54
N ASP A 232 -6.12 40.80 -73.35
CA ASP A 232 -5.82 39.45 -72.88
C ASP A 232 -4.59 39.41 -71.95
N ILE A 233 -3.56 40.21 -72.25
CA ILE A 233 -2.39 40.40 -71.38
C ILE A 233 -2.82 41.02 -70.05
N GLN A 234 -3.69 42.03 -70.06
CA GLN A 234 -4.20 42.64 -68.84
C GLN A 234 -4.98 41.62 -68.01
N ALA A 235 -5.90 40.86 -68.62
CA ALA A 235 -6.66 39.82 -67.93
C ALA A 235 -5.76 38.72 -67.35
N THR A 236 -4.70 38.34 -68.08
CA THR A 236 -3.70 37.37 -67.58
C THR A 236 -2.90 37.95 -66.42
N THR A 237 -2.53 39.23 -66.48
CA THR A 237 -1.83 39.93 -65.40
C THR A 237 -2.68 39.96 -64.12
N ASP A 238 -3.96 40.29 -64.24
CA ASP A 238 -4.89 40.31 -63.11
C ASP A 238 -5.09 38.90 -62.51
N TYR A 239 -5.17 37.87 -63.35
CA TYR A 239 -5.24 36.47 -62.89
C TYR A 239 -3.97 36.05 -62.13
N VAL A 240 -2.78 36.41 -62.64
CA VAL A 240 -1.51 36.13 -61.97
C VAL A 240 -1.46 36.84 -60.61
N ALA A 241 -1.87 38.11 -60.53
CA ALA A 241 -1.93 38.84 -59.27
C ALA A 241 -2.86 38.15 -58.24
N HIS A 242 -4.02 37.65 -58.67
CA HIS A 242 -4.92 36.91 -57.78
C HIS A 242 -4.30 35.57 -57.33
N VAL A 243 -3.58 34.86 -58.21
CA VAL A 243 -2.87 33.62 -57.85
C VAL A 243 -1.75 33.90 -56.84
N GLU A 244 -1.01 35.00 -57.01
CA GLU A 244 0.01 35.45 -56.06
C GLU A 244 -0.61 35.74 -54.68
N GLU A 245 -1.73 36.46 -54.64
CA GLU A 245 -2.47 36.73 -53.40
C GLU A 245 -2.91 35.43 -52.71
N ASN A 246 -3.53 34.51 -53.45
CA ASN A 246 -3.93 33.20 -52.92
C ASN A 246 -2.73 32.37 -52.42
N THR A 247 -1.57 32.50 -53.07
CA THR A 247 -0.34 31.81 -52.67
C THR A 247 0.15 32.34 -51.32
N VAL A 248 0.08 33.66 -51.10
CA VAL A 248 0.41 34.29 -49.81
C VAL A 248 -0.57 33.84 -48.72
N VAL A 249 -1.88 33.80 -49.01
CA VAL A 249 -2.89 33.32 -48.06
C VAL A 249 -2.63 31.86 -47.68
N ASN A 250 -2.41 30.98 -48.66
CA ASN A 250 -2.09 29.58 -48.40
C ASN A 250 -0.80 29.41 -47.57
N ALA A 251 0.23 30.23 -47.81
CA ALA A 251 1.44 30.21 -47.01
C ALA A 251 1.17 30.60 -45.55
N HIS A 252 0.31 31.59 -45.31
CA HIS A 252 -0.13 31.96 -43.96
C HIS A 252 -0.92 30.85 -43.28
N ASP A 253 -1.86 30.20 -43.99
CA ASP A 253 -2.65 29.09 -43.45
C ASP A 253 -1.78 27.87 -43.12
N ILE A 254 -0.79 27.57 -43.96
CA ILE A 254 0.20 26.52 -43.68
C ILE A 254 0.99 26.85 -42.42
N GLN A 255 1.40 28.11 -42.22
CA GLN A 255 2.11 28.52 -41.01
C GLN A 255 1.21 28.38 -39.77
N ALA A 256 -0.02 28.85 -39.83
CA ALA A 256 -0.98 28.71 -38.73
C ALA A 256 -1.25 27.25 -38.37
N ASN A 257 -1.40 26.37 -39.37
CA ASN A 257 -1.54 24.93 -39.16
C ASN A 257 -0.26 24.31 -38.57
N THR A 258 0.92 24.77 -38.98
CA THR A 258 2.20 24.32 -38.41
C THR A 258 2.30 24.68 -36.92
N ASP A 259 1.92 25.91 -36.56
CA ASP A 259 1.93 26.37 -35.16
C ASP A 259 0.90 25.59 -34.32
N TYR A 260 -0.28 25.31 -34.88
CA TYR A 260 -1.30 24.49 -34.23
C TYR A 260 -0.81 23.07 -33.96
N VAL A 261 -0.18 22.42 -34.95
CA VAL A 261 0.41 21.08 -34.78
C VAL A 261 1.47 21.09 -33.69
N ALA A 262 2.36 22.09 -33.66
CA ALA A 262 3.37 22.22 -32.61
C ALA A 262 2.73 22.35 -31.20
N SER A 263 1.62 23.08 -31.08
CA SER A 263 0.88 23.18 -29.81
C SER A 263 0.26 21.85 -29.37
N VAL A 264 -0.26 21.06 -30.33
CA VAL A 264 -0.83 19.73 -30.07
C VAL A 264 0.26 18.76 -29.66
N GLU A 265 1.43 18.80 -30.30
CA GLU A 265 2.60 18.00 -29.90
C GLU A 265 3.04 18.35 -28.48
N ALA A 266 3.14 19.63 -28.14
CA ALA A 266 3.48 20.08 -26.78
C ALA A 266 2.47 19.55 -25.74
N ASN A 267 1.17 19.67 -26.01
CA ASN A 267 0.12 19.15 -25.13
C ASN A 267 0.18 17.63 -25.01
N THR A 268 0.50 16.92 -26.09
CA THR A 268 0.67 15.46 -26.08
C THR A 268 1.83 15.04 -25.19
N ILE A 269 2.94 15.76 -25.23
CA ILE A 269 4.10 15.54 -24.35
C ILE A 269 3.71 15.78 -22.88
N THR A 270 3.04 16.89 -22.57
CA THR A 270 2.57 17.19 -21.21
C THR A 270 1.63 16.09 -20.70
N ASN A 271 0.63 15.69 -21.50
CA ASN A 271 -0.27 14.61 -21.12
C ASN A 271 0.47 13.29 -20.87
N ALA A 272 1.49 12.97 -21.66
CA ALA A 272 2.30 11.78 -21.43
C ALA A 272 3.07 11.85 -20.10
N GLN A 273 3.59 13.03 -19.72
CA GLN A 273 4.23 13.26 -18.43
C GLN A 273 3.23 13.11 -17.27
N ASP A 274 2.04 13.68 -17.39
CA ASP A 274 0.98 13.59 -16.38
C ASP A 274 0.49 12.14 -16.20
N ILE A 275 0.35 11.39 -17.30
CA ILE A 275 0.03 9.96 -17.26
C ILE A 275 1.12 9.17 -16.55
N GLN A 276 2.40 9.48 -16.82
CA GLN A 276 3.51 8.82 -16.13
C GLN A 276 3.50 9.12 -14.63
N ALA A 277 3.33 10.39 -14.24
CA ALA A 277 3.25 10.79 -12.84
C ALA A 277 2.06 10.13 -12.12
N THR A 278 0.92 10.02 -12.80
CA THR A 278 -0.26 9.32 -12.27
C THR A 278 0.01 7.81 -12.12
N THR A 279 0.71 7.21 -13.08
CA THR A 279 1.11 5.80 -13.02
C THR A 279 2.01 5.51 -11.84
N ASP A 280 3.01 6.37 -11.61
CA ASP A 280 3.93 6.26 -10.47
C ASP A 280 3.20 6.43 -9.12
N TYR A 281 2.25 7.36 -9.05
CA TYR A 281 1.42 7.56 -7.87
C TYR A 281 0.55 6.33 -7.56
N VAL A 282 -0.09 5.74 -8.59
CA VAL A 282 -0.88 4.51 -8.43
C VAL A 282 -0.01 3.36 -7.93
N ALA A 283 1.19 3.18 -8.48
CA ALA A 283 2.13 2.15 -8.01
C ALA A 283 2.50 2.32 -6.54
N HIS A 284 2.71 3.56 -6.08
CA HIS A 284 2.98 3.82 -4.67
C HIS A 284 1.76 3.56 -3.77
N VAL A 285 0.55 3.87 -4.23
CA VAL A 285 -0.69 3.52 -3.51
C VAL A 285 -0.88 2.01 -3.42
N GLU A 286 -0.56 1.26 -4.47
CA GLU A 286 -0.60 -0.21 -4.46
C GLU A 286 0.39 -0.78 -3.43
N GLU A 287 1.62 -0.27 -3.38
CA GLU A 287 2.63 -0.65 -2.39
C GLU A 287 2.13 -0.39 -0.95
N ASN A 288 1.61 0.81 -0.67
CA ASN A 288 1.05 1.15 0.63
C ASN A 288 -0.16 0.27 1.00
N THR A 289 -0.97 -0.12 0.01
CA THR A 289 -2.10 -1.03 0.22
C THR A 289 -1.63 -2.43 0.64
N VAL A 290 -0.54 -2.92 0.04
CA VAL A 290 0.08 -4.21 0.43
C VAL A 290 0.66 -4.14 1.85
N VAL A 291 1.36 -3.06 2.19
CA VAL A 291 1.88 -2.84 3.55
C VAL A 291 0.75 -2.81 4.57
N ASN A 292 -0.31 -2.04 4.32
CA ASN A 292 -1.47 -1.99 5.19
C ASN A 292 -2.14 -3.35 5.37
N ALA A 293 -2.24 -4.15 4.31
CA ALA A 293 -2.79 -5.51 4.39
C ALA A 293 -1.95 -6.42 5.30
N HIS A 294 -0.62 -6.31 5.22
CA HIS A 294 0.30 -7.04 6.11
C HIS A 294 0.15 -6.59 7.58
N ASP A 295 0.08 -5.29 7.84
CA ASP A 295 -0.10 -4.75 9.19
C ASP A 295 -1.45 -5.14 9.79
N ILE A 296 -2.52 -5.15 8.98
CA ILE A 296 -3.83 -5.65 9.38
C ILE A 296 -3.74 -7.12 9.78
N GLN A 297 -3.07 -7.97 8.99
CA GLN A 297 -2.89 -9.38 9.31
C GLN A 297 -2.11 -9.58 10.62
N ALA A 298 -1.01 -8.85 10.81
CA ALA A 298 -0.23 -8.91 12.05
C ALA A 298 -1.06 -8.50 13.27
N ASN A 299 -1.89 -7.46 13.12
CA ASN A 299 -2.81 -7.03 14.18
C ASN A 299 -3.91 -8.08 14.44
N THR A 300 -4.44 -8.73 13.39
CA THR A 300 -5.39 -9.85 13.54
C THR A 300 -4.77 -10.98 14.35
N ASP A 301 -3.54 -11.39 14.02
CA ASP A 301 -2.85 -12.48 14.74
C ASP A 301 -2.59 -12.11 16.21
N TYR A 302 -2.22 -10.86 16.48
CA TYR A 302 -2.05 -10.35 17.84
C TYR A 302 -3.35 -10.37 18.65
N VAL A 303 -4.46 -9.95 18.06
CA VAL A 303 -5.79 -10.00 18.70
C VAL A 303 -6.17 -11.45 19.04
N SER A 304 -5.96 -12.41 18.12
CA SER A 304 -6.23 -13.82 18.40
C SER A 304 -5.41 -14.38 19.57
N SER A 305 -4.14 -13.96 19.71
CA SER A 305 -3.32 -14.31 20.87
C SER A 305 -3.87 -13.73 22.18
N VAL A 306 -4.31 -12.48 22.16
CA VAL A 306 -4.94 -11.82 23.32
C VAL A 306 -6.25 -12.51 23.70
N GLU A 307 -7.07 -12.91 22.73
CA GLU A 307 -8.30 -13.68 22.96
C GLU A 307 -7.99 -15.03 23.63
N ALA A 308 -6.99 -15.77 23.14
CA ALA A 308 -6.57 -17.04 23.72
C ALA A 308 -6.08 -16.89 25.17
N ASN A 309 -5.30 -15.84 25.46
CA ASN A 309 -4.85 -15.53 26.81
C ASN A 309 -6.02 -15.13 27.72
N THR A 310 -7.01 -14.42 27.20
CA THR A 310 -8.21 -14.04 27.96
C THR A 310 -9.02 -15.28 28.35
N VAL A 311 -9.17 -16.25 27.44
CA VAL A 311 -9.83 -17.54 27.74
C VAL A 311 -9.04 -18.31 28.81
N THR A 312 -7.72 -18.36 28.71
CA THR A 312 -6.86 -19.04 29.71
C THR A 312 -7.00 -18.39 31.08
N ASN A 313 -6.91 -17.06 31.15
CA ASN A 313 -7.10 -16.32 32.40
C ASN A 313 -8.48 -16.55 33.02
N ALA A 314 -9.54 -16.65 32.20
CA ALA A 314 -10.88 -16.97 32.70
C ALA A 314 -10.94 -18.37 33.33
N GLN A 315 -10.25 -19.36 32.74
CA GLN A 315 -10.14 -20.71 33.31
C GLN A 315 -9.36 -20.71 34.62
N ASP A 316 -8.25 -19.98 34.70
CA ASP A 316 -7.45 -19.86 35.93
C ASP A 316 -8.24 -19.15 37.05
N ILE A 317 -9.00 -18.12 36.72
CA ILE A 317 -9.90 -17.44 37.67
C ILE A 317 -10.96 -18.42 38.19
N GLN A 318 -11.55 -19.25 37.32
CA GLN A 318 -12.52 -20.26 37.75
C GLN A 318 -11.88 -21.30 38.68
N ALA A 319 -10.69 -21.82 38.32
CA ALA A 319 -9.97 -22.78 39.16
C ALA A 319 -9.63 -22.19 40.54
N ASN A 320 -9.20 -20.92 40.58
CA ASN A 320 -8.95 -20.22 41.85
C ASN A 320 -10.25 -19.99 42.65
N THR A 321 -11.35 -19.70 41.98
CA THR A 321 -12.68 -19.55 42.62
C THR A 321 -13.09 -20.85 43.29
N ASP A 322 -12.94 -21.99 42.60
CA ASP A 322 -13.26 -23.31 43.13
C ASP A 322 -12.35 -23.67 44.32
N TYR A 323 -11.06 -23.35 44.23
CA TYR A 323 -10.11 -23.55 45.33
C TYR A 323 -10.46 -22.73 46.58
N VAL A 324 -10.85 -21.46 46.41
CA VAL A 324 -11.30 -20.61 47.51
C VAL A 324 -12.55 -21.19 48.17
N ALA A 325 -13.53 -21.65 47.40
CA ALA A 325 -14.74 -22.29 47.94
C ALA A 325 -14.41 -23.53 48.79
N HIS A 326 -13.46 -24.36 48.34
CA HIS A 326 -12.99 -25.52 49.12
C HIS A 326 -12.26 -25.11 50.42
N VAL A 327 -11.48 -24.03 50.39
CA VAL A 327 -10.84 -23.48 51.60
C VAL A 327 -11.87 -22.92 52.58
N GLU A 328 -12.92 -22.26 52.08
CA GLU A 328 -14.03 -21.77 52.90
C GLU A 328 -14.77 -22.93 53.58
N GLU A 329 -15.07 -24.02 52.85
CA GLU A 329 -15.68 -25.23 53.40
C GLU A 329 -14.83 -25.83 54.53
N ASN A 330 -13.52 -26.02 54.29
CA ASN A 330 -12.60 -26.53 55.31
C ASN A 330 -12.50 -25.60 56.53
N THR A 331 -12.60 -24.29 56.34
CA THR A 331 -12.59 -23.32 57.44
C THR A 331 -13.83 -23.50 58.32
N VAL A 332 -15.00 -23.73 57.72
CA VAL A 332 -16.24 -24.03 58.44
C VAL A 332 -16.14 -25.34 59.22
N VAL A 333 -15.61 -26.41 58.61
CA VAL A 333 -15.37 -27.70 59.27
C VAL A 333 -14.43 -27.53 60.48
N ASN A 334 -13.30 -26.85 60.28
CA ASN A 334 -12.34 -26.58 61.37
C ASN A 334 -12.98 -25.77 62.50
N ALA A 335 -13.83 -24.79 62.20
CA ALA A 335 -14.54 -24.02 63.22
C ALA A 335 -15.49 -24.91 64.05
N HIS A 336 -16.20 -25.84 63.40
CA HIS A 336 -17.04 -26.82 64.07
C HIS A 336 -16.23 -27.75 64.98
N ASP A 337 -15.10 -28.27 64.51
CA ASP A 337 -14.23 -29.16 65.28
C ASP A 337 -13.59 -28.46 66.48
N ILE A 338 -13.18 -27.19 66.33
CA ILE A 338 -12.71 -26.36 67.45
C ILE A 338 -13.81 -26.21 68.51
N GLN A 339 -15.05 -25.97 68.09
CA GLN A 339 -16.18 -25.84 69.01
C GLN A 339 -16.48 -27.17 69.73
N ALA A 340 -16.44 -28.30 69.02
CA ALA A 340 -16.58 -29.64 69.61
C ALA A 340 -15.47 -29.92 70.64
N ASN A 341 -14.22 -29.59 70.30
CA ASN A 341 -13.07 -29.75 71.20
C ASN A 341 -13.18 -28.86 72.45
N LYS A 342 -13.73 -27.65 72.31
CA LYS A 342 -14.01 -26.77 73.46
C LYS A 342 -15.04 -27.38 74.41
N VAL A 343 -16.11 -27.99 73.88
CA VAL A 343 -17.12 -28.70 74.68
C VAL A 343 -16.49 -29.90 75.39
N ASN A 344 -15.71 -30.71 74.67
CA ASN A 344 -15.02 -31.88 75.24
C ASN A 344 -14.06 -31.49 76.37
N THR A 345 -13.27 -30.43 76.17
CA THR A 345 -12.35 -29.90 77.19
C THR A 345 -13.10 -29.44 78.43
N THR A 346 -14.22 -28.71 78.26
CA THR A 346 -15.09 -28.27 79.37
C THR A 346 -15.64 -29.47 80.15
N THR A 347 -16.12 -30.49 79.44
CA THR A 347 -16.63 -31.73 80.05
C THR A 347 -15.54 -32.47 80.82
N ASN A 348 -14.34 -32.59 80.24
CA ASN A 348 -13.21 -33.22 80.90
C ASN A 348 -12.78 -32.45 82.16
N SER A 349 -12.78 -31.11 82.13
CA SER A 349 -12.52 -30.29 83.32
C SER A 349 -13.49 -30.61 84.46
N LYS A 350 -14.81 -30.66 84.18
CA LYS A 350 -15.82 -31.02 85.19
C LYS A 350 -15.62 -32.42 85.75
N ARG A 351 -15.21 -33.37 84.92
CA ARG A 351 -14.90 -34.74 85.35
C ARG A 351 -13.70 -34.76 86.29
N ILE A 352 -12.65 -34.01 85.98
CA ILE A 352 -11.47 -33.85 86.84
C ILE A 352 -11.86 -33.23 88.19
N ASP A 353 -12.67 -32.16 88.20
CA ASP A 353 -13.14 -31.53 89.45
C ASP A 353 -13.95 -32.50 90.33
N THR A 354 -14.79 -33.32 89.69
CA THR A 354 -15.56 -34.38 90.36
C THR A 354 -14.63 -35.44 90.94
N GLN A 355 -13.61 -35.87 90.18
CA GLN A 355 -12.63 -36.85 90.64
C GLN A 355 -11.79 -36.32 91.80
N ASN A 356 -11.35 -35.06 91.76
CA ASN A 356 -10.60 -34.43 92.84
C ASN A 356 -11.45 -34.37 94.13
N SER A 357 -12.71 -33.94 94.04
CA SER A 357 -13.64 -33.96 95.18
C SER A 357 -13.79 -35.37 95.79
N ALA A 358 -13.85 -36.41 94.95
CA ALA A 358 -13.94 -37.80 95.41
C ALA A 358 -12.64 -38.28 96.07
N ILE A 359 -11.47 -37.88 95.54
CA ILE A 359 -10.16 -38.17 96.14
C ILE A 359 -10.05 -37.52 97.52
N ASP A 360 -10.43 -36.24 97.66
CA ASP A 360 -10.41 -35.54 98.94
C ASP A 360 -11.31 -36.21 99.97
N ALA A 361 -12.52 -36.63 99.58
CA ALA A 361 -13.42 -37.38 100.43
C ALA A 361 -12.80 -38.73 100.88
N ASN A 362 -12.16 -39.46 99.96
CA ASN A 362 -11.47 -40.70 100.28
C ASN A 362 -10.26 -40.48 101.20
N TYR A 363 -9.53 -39.39 101.02
CA TYR A 363 -8.43 -39.01 101.91
C TYR A 363 -8.95 -38.74 103.33
N GLY A 364 -10.07 -38.02 103.47
CA GLY A 364 -10.75 -37.80 104.74
C GLY A 364 -11.19 -39.11 105.42
N ARG A 365 -11.82 -40.02 104.67
CA ARG A 365 -12.20 -41.36 105.18
C ARG A 365 -11.00 -42.17 105.63
N THR A 366 -9.89 -42.12 104.89
CA THR A 366 -8.66 -42.82 105.24
C THR A 366 -8.07 -42.30 106.55
N ARG A 367 -8.03 -40.97 106.76
CA ARG A 367 -7.61 -40.39 108.05
C ARG A 367 -8.52 -40.79 109.19
N ALA A 368 -9.84 -40.78 108.98
CA ALA A 368 -10.80 -41.23 110.00
C ALA A 368 -10.57 -42.70 110.37
N ASN A 369 -10.37 -43.58 109.38
CA ASN A 369 -10.03 -44.98 109.61
C ASN A 369 -8.71 -45.14 110.37
N GLN A 370 -7.68 -44.35 110.03
CA GLN A 370 -6.40 -44.35 110.76
C GLN A 370 -6.60 -43.95 112.24
N ALA A 371 -7.43 -42.95 112.52
CA ALA A 371 -7.76 -42.55 113.89
C ALA A 371 -8.54 -43.65 114.63
N HIS A 372 -9.52 -44.30 114.00
CA HIS A 372 -10.23 -45.43 114.58
C HIS A 372 -9.34 -46.64 114.86
N ILE A 373 -8.37 -46.93 113.99
CA ILE A 373 -7.37 -47.99 114.22
C ILE A 373 -6.50 -47.64 115.43
N ALA A 374 -6.05 -46.39 115.56
CA ALA A 374 -5.27 -45.95 116.72
C ALA A 374 -6.09 -46.05 118.02
N ASP A 375 -7.35 -45.61 118.01
CA ASP A 375 -8.26 -45.75 119.16
C ASP A 375 -8.48 -47.21 119.54
N ASN A 376 -8.78 -48.07 118.56
CA ASN A 376 -8.92 -49.50 118.79
C ASN A 376 -7.63 -50.12 119.35
N SER A 377 -6.45 -49.70 118.86
CA SER A 377 -5.16 -50.16 119.39
C SER A 377 -4.98 -49.79 120.85
N ASN A 378 -5.35 -48.56 121.25
CA ASN A 378 -5.31 -48.12 122.65
C ASN A 378 -6.27 -48.93 123.53
N ARG A 379 -7.49 -49.18 123.04
CA ARG A 379 -8.49 -50.00 123.74
C ARG A 379 -8.03 -51.45 123.92
N ILE A 380 -7.36 -52.02 122.93
CA ILE A 380 -6.77 -53.37 123.02
C ILE A 380 -5.67 -53.38 124.09
N ALA A 381 -4.76 -52.40 124.08
CA ALA A 381 -3.71 -52.29 125.10
C ALA A 381 -4.29 -52.14 126.52
N GLN A 382 -5.35 -51.34 126.68
CA GLN A 382 -6.05 -51.23 127.97
C GLN A 382 -6.67 -52.56 128.39
N ASN A 383 -7.39 -53.24 127.49
CA ASN A 383 -7.97 -54.54 127.78
C ASN A 383 -6.90 -55.58 128.15
N GLU A 384 -5.73 -55.56 127.50
CA GLU A 384 -4.60 -56.43 127.83
C GLU A 384 -4.10 -56.16 129.26
N SER A 385 -3.98 -54.90 129.66
CA SER A 385 -3.65 -54.50 131.04
C SER A 385 -4.72 -54.97 132.04
N ASP A 386 -6.00 -54.77 131.74
CA ASP A 386 -7.11 -55.18 132.61
C ASP A 386 -7.17 -56.72 132.76
N ILE A 387 -6.91 -57.47 131.69
CA ILE A 387 -6.80 -58.94 131.74
C ILE A 387 -5.61 -59.36 132.60
N ALA A 388 -4.46 -58.69 132.48
CA ALA A 388 -3.30 -58.97 133.31
C ALA A 388 -3.60 -58.71 134.79
N GLN A 389 -4.29 -57.62 135.12
CA GLN A 389 -4.72 -57.31 136.49
C GLN A 389 -5.70 -58.37 137.00
N ASN A 390 -6.76 -58.68 136.24
CA ASN A 390 -7.74 -59.70 136.60
C ASN A 390 -7.07 -61.07 136.84
N LYS A 391 -6.03 -61.41 136.07
CA LYS A 391 -5.26 -62.64 136.27
C LYS A 391 -4.55 -62.65 137.63
N THR A 392 -3.95 -61.54 138.04
CA THR A 392 -3.34 -61.38 139.37
C THR A 392 -4.41 -61.47 140.46
N ASP A 393 -5.51 -60.72 140.32
CA ASP A 393 -6.60 -60.72 141.30
C ASP A 393 -7.19 -62.13 141.50
N ILE A 394 -7.34 -62.93 140.43
CA ILE A 394 -7.79 -64.32 140.51
C ILE A 394 -6.77 -65.21 141.21
N GLN A 395 -5.47 -65.01 140.99
CA GLN A 395 -4.42 -65.75 141.68
C GLN A 395 -4.39 -65.44 143.18
N ASP A 396 -4.58 -64.17 143.54
CA ASP A 396 -4.67 -63.72 144.93
C ASP A 396 -5.93 -64.27 145.60
N LEU A 397 -7.10 -64.18 144.94
CA LEU A 397 -8.34 -64.78 145.43
C LEU A 397 -8.21 -66.30 145.62
N ARG A 398 -7.56 -67.00 144.69
CA ARG A 398 -7.32 -68.44 144.81
C ARG A 398 -6.43 -68.74 146.02
N SER A 399 -5.37 -67.97 146.23
CA SER A 399 -4.46 -68.15 147.37
C SER A 399 -5.17 -67.88 148.69
N ALA A 400 -5.97 -66.81 148.76
CA ALA A 400 -6.79 -66.49 149.93
C ALA A 400 -7.83 -67.58 150.23
N PHE A 401 -8.42 -68.19 149.19
CA PHE A 401 -9.36 -69.30 149.37
C PHE A 401 -8.67 -70.59 149.84
N GLU A 402 -7.49 -70.90 149.31
CA GLU A 402 -6.67 -72.04 149.78
C GLU A 402 -6.25 -71.85 151.25
N GLU A 403 -5.88 -70.62 151.65
CA GLU A 403 -5.60 -70.27 153.05
C GLU A 403 -6.85 -70.40 153.93
N GLN A 404 -8.00 -69.88 153.48
CA GLN A 404 -9.26 -70.01 154.21
C GLN A 404 -9.67 -71.48 154.38
N ALA A 405 -9.46 -72.33 153.38
CA ALA A 405 -9.71 -73.76 153.48
C ALA A 405 -8.82 -74.41 154.55
N LYS A 406 -7.53 -74.05 154.62
CA LYS A 406 -6.62 -74.51 155.69
C LYS A 406 -7.05 -74.04 157.07
N VAL A 407 -7.49 -72.79 157.21
CA VAL A 407 -8.06 -72.25 158.46
C VAL A 407 -9.30 -73.02 158.88
N MET A 408 -10.18 -73.34 157.93
CA MET A 408 -11.41 -74.08 158.21
C MET A 408 -11.12 -75.54 158.61
N ASP A 409 -10.26 -76.24 157.86
CA ASP A 409 -9.80 -77.58 158.20
C ASP A 409 -9.11 -77.59 159.58
N GLY A 410 -8.26 -76.60 159.85
CA GLY A 410 -7.61 -76.37 161.14
C GLY A 410 -8.60 -76.22 162.28
N ALA A 411 -9.57 -75.32 162.13
CA ALA A 411 -10.62 -75.07 163.12
C ALA A 411 -11.48 -76.33 163.37
N MET A 412 -11.83 -77.08 162.32
CA MET A 412 -12.56 -78.34 162.45
C MET A 412 -11.72 -79.40 163.18
N ALA A 413 -10.44 -79.56 162.84
CA ALA A 413 -9.52 -80.46 163.52
C ALA A 413 -9.39 -80.09 165.01
N GLN A 414 -9.25 -78.80 165.34
CA GLN A 414 -9.24 -78.32 166.73
C GLN A 414 -10.55 -78.62 167.45
N GLY A 415 -11.69 -78.47 166.78
CA GLY A 415 -13.00 -78.82 167.31
C GLY A 415 -13.13 -80.31 167.62
N ILE A 416 -12.65 -81.19 166.75
CA ILE A 416 -12.63 -82.65 166.95
C ILE A 416 -11.68 -83.02 168.11
N ALA A 417 -10.47 -82.45 168.13
CA ALA A 417 -9.50 -82.67 169.21
C ALA A 417 -10.09 -82.25 170.55
N THR A 418 -10.66 -81.05 170.61
CA THR A 418 -11.23 -80.49 171.84
C THR A 418 -12.45 -81.28 172.32
N SER A 419 -13.34 -81.71 171.44
CA SER A 419 -14.51 -82.51 171.82
C SER A 419 -14.14 -83.92 172.31
N SER A 420 -13.00 -84.46 171.87
CA SER A 420 -12.50 -85.79 172.26
C SER A 420 -11.76 -85.83 173.60
N LEU A 421 -11.48 -84.67 174.20
CA LEU A 421 -10.84 -84.59 175.52
C LEU A 421 -11.77 -85.16 176.61
N VAL A 422 -11.22 -86.09 177.38
CA VAL A 422 -11.96 -86.77 178.46
C VAL A 422 -12.25 -85.80 179.61
N MET A 423 -13.43 -85.93 180.22
CA MET A 423 -13.80 -85.17 181.42
C MET A 423 -13.32 -85.89 182.70
N PRO A 424 -12.93 -85.18 183.76
CA PRO A 424 -12.56 -85.77 185.04
C PRO A 424 -13.71 -86.57 185.66
N TYR A 425 -13.51 -87.87 185.93
CA TYR A 425 -14.52 -88.68 186.62
C TYR A 425 -14.52 -88.48 188.14
N ASN A 426 -13.33 -88.42 188.76
CA ASN A 426 -13.18 -88.37 190.22
C ASN A 426 -13.30 -86.95 190.78
N VAL A 427 -14.06 -86.81 191.88
CA VAL A 427 -14.22 -85.54 192.62
C VAL A 427 -12.91 -85.12 193.29
N GLY A 428 -12.62 -83.82 193.26
CA GLY A 428 -11.48 -83.20 193.96
C GLY A 428 -10.12 -83.44 193.29
N LYS A 429 -10.07 -84.13 192.14
CA LYS A 429 -8.84 -84.36 191.36
C LYS A 429 -8.85 -83.51 190.09
N ILE A 430 -7.70 -82.96 189.75
CA ILE A 430 -7.45 -82.32 188.47
C ILE A 430 -7.16 -83.43 187.44
N SER A 431 -7.88 -83.43 186.33
CA SER A 431 -7.60 -84.25 185.15
C SER A 431 -6.92 -83.39 184.10
N THR A 432 -5.77 -83.87 183.60
CA THR A 432 -5.12 -83.32 182.42
C THR A 432 -5.39 -84.26 181.27
N THR A 433 -5.99 -83.74 180.21
CA THR A 433 -6.33 -84.52 179.03
C THR A 433 -5.63 -83.96 177.81
N VAL A 434 -5.25 -84.87 176.92
CA VAL A 434 -4.72 -84.54 175.61
C VAL A 434 -5.52 -85.34 174.60
N ALA A 435 -5.87 -84.71 173.49
CA ALA A 435 -6.62 -85.34 172.42
C ALA A 435 -6.08 -84.84 171.09
N LEU A 436 -6.29 -85.66 170.07
CA LEU A 436 -5.90 -85.36 168.70
C LEU A 436 -7.16 -85.28 167.85
N GLY A 437 -7.15 -84.39 166.88
CA GLY A 437 -8.23 -84.21 165.91
C GLY A 437 -7.66 -84.10 164.51
N HIS A 438 -8.43 -84.55 163.53
CA HIS A 438 -8.04 -84.54 162.13
C HIS A 438 -9.24 -84.11 161.29
N SER A 439 -9.04 -83.15 160.38
CA SER A 439 -10.04 -82.69 159.42
C SER A 439 -9.34 -82.19 158.16
N GLY A 440 -9.74 -82.73 157.00
CA GLY A 440 -9.13 -82.39 155.72
C GLY A 440 -7.61 -82.59 155.72
N GLU A 441 -6.85 -81.54 155.43
CA GLU A 441 -5.38 -81.58 155.47
C GLU A 441 -4.77 -81.18 156.83
N ALA A 442 -5.59 -80.79 157.81
CA ALA A 442 -5.13 -80.31 159.11
C ALA A 442 -5.20 -81.39 160.20
N ASN A 443 -4.17 -81.43 161.05
CA ASN A 443 -4.18 -82.17 162.31
C ASN A 443 -4.14 -81.17 163.45
N ALA A 444 -4.82 -81.46 164.55
CA ALA A 444 -4.82 -80.61 165.73
C ALA A 444 -4.54 -81.42 166.99
N ILE A 445 -3.85 -80.77 167.92
CA ILE A 445 -3.66 -81.27 169.28
C ILE A 445 -4.39 -80.33 170.22
N ALA A 446 -5.23 -80.90 171.09
CA ALA A 446 -5.88 -80.18 172.16
C ALA A 446 -5.33 -80.68 173.50
N GLY A 447 -4.99 -79.75 174.38
CA GLY A 447 -4.66 -79.99 175.77
C GLY A 447 -5.72 -79.35 176.66
N GLY A 448 -6.29 -80.12 177.58
CA GLY A 448 -7.30 -79.65 178.51
C GLY A 448 -6.92 -79.93 179.95
N VAL A 449 -7.35 -79.04 180.84
CA VAL A 449 -7.38 -79.30 182.27
C VAL A 449 -8.82 -79.19 182.73
N GLY A 450 -9.28 -80.20 183.46
CA GLY A 450 -10.62 -80.22 184.02
C GLY A 450 -10.59 -80.65 185.47
N VAL A 451 -11.48 -80.08 186.27
CA VAL A 451 -11.68 -80.48 187.67
C VAL A 451 -13.15 -80.71 187.91
N ARG A 452 -13.48 -81.84 188.54
CA ARG A 452 -14.80 -82.10 189.10
C ARG A 452 -14.76 -81.66 190.56
N PHE A 453 -15.26 -80.47 190.85
CA PHE A 453 -15.21 -79.89 192.20
C PHE A 453 -16.12 -80.64 193.16
N THR A 454 -17.30 -81.05 192.70
CA THR A 454 -18.27 -81.87 193.43
C THR A 454 -18.82 -82.95 192.50
N GLU A 455 -19.57 -83.94 193.02
CA GLU A 455 -20.24 -84.94 192.16
C GLU A 455 -21.10 -84.27 191.07
N ASN A 456 -21.64 -83.08 191.38
CA ASN A 456 -22.56 -82.33 190.53
C ASN A 456 -21.89 -81.18 189.76
N PHE A 457 -20.63 -80.79 190.01
CA PHE A 457 -20.05 -79.60 189.38
C PHE A 457 -18.66 -79.88 188.78
N THR A 458 -18.55 -79.60 187.48
CA THR A 458 -17.34 -79.77 186.68
C THR A 458 -16.96 -78.47 186.00
N ALA A 459 -15.67 -78.19 185.90
CA ALA A 459 -15.14 -77.14 185.05
C ALA A 459 -14.01 -77.70 184.20
N ARG A 460 -13.90 -77.19 182.98
CA ARG A 460 -12.87 -77.59 182.03
C ARG A 460 -12.40 -76.39 181.23
N SER A 461 -11.09 -76.27 181.07
CA SER A 461 -10.45 -75.37 180.12
C SER A 461 -9.61 -76.19 179.15
N ASN A 462 -9.45 -75.71 177.93
CA ASN A 462 -8.68 -76.34 176.87
C ASN A 462 -8.04 -75.31 175.95
N ILE A 463 -6.92 -75.71 175.37
CA ILE A 463 -6.22 -75.03 174.29
C ILE A 463 -6.03 -76.06 173.18
N ALA A 464 -6.24 -75.65 171.94
CA ALA A 464 -5.99 -76.47 170.77
C ALA A 464 -5.10 -75.71 169.79
N TYR A 465 -4.22 -76.43 169.13
CA TYR A 465 -3.36 -75.92 168.07
C TYR A 465 -3.51 -76.83 166.86
N ASP A 466 -3.61 -76.27 165.66
CA ASP A 466 -3.65 -77.03 164.42
C ASP A 466 -2.41 -76.80 163.55
N THR A 467 -2.05 -77.81 162.77
CA THR A 467 -0.93 -77.77 161.83
C THR A 467 -1.33 -77.29 160.44
N GLY A 468 -2.63 -77.03 160.18
CA GLY A 468 -3.11 -76.65 158.84
C GLY A 468 -2.98 -75.16 158.59
N SER A 469 -3.50 -74.37 159.51
CA SER A 469 -3.45 -72.91 159.55
C SER A 469 -2.50 -72.35 160.60
N GLU A 470 -1.87 -73.23 161.40
CA GLU A 470 -0.97 -72.87 162.49
C GLU A 470 -1.63 -71.96 163.55
N ASN A 471 -2.96 -71.99 163.64
CA ASN A 471 -3.72 -71.20 164.59
C ASN A 471 -3.81 -71.90 165.94
N VAL A 472 -4.07 -71.11 166.98
CA VAL A 472 -4.36 -71.58 168.34
C VAL A 472 -5.76 -71.15 168.72
N SER A 473 -6.60 -72.08 169.18
CA SER A 473 -7.88 -71.79 169.82
C SER A 473 -7.85 -72.15 171.30
N ILE A 474 -8.64 -71.43 172.09
CA ILE A 474 -8.76 -71.64 173.54
C ILE A 474 -10.25 -71.68 173.87
N GLY A 475 -10.67 -72.65 174.67
CA GLY A 475 -12.05 -72.81 175.10
C GLY A 475 -12.13 -73.18 176.57
N ALA A 476 -13.15 -72.69 177.27
CA ALA A 476 -13.45 -73.11 178.64
C ALA A 476 -14.96 -73.26 178.83
N GLY A 477 -15.36 -74.16 179.72
CA GLY A 477 -16.74 -74.47 180.01
C GLY A 477 -16.93 -75.09 181.39
N VAL A 478 -18.14 -75.02 181.91
CA VAL A 478 -18.54 -75.61 183.18
C VAL A 478 -19.79 -76.45 182.96
N GLY A 479 -19.93 -77.54 183.71
CA GLY A 479 -21.08 -78.45 183.65
C GLY A 479 -21.61 -78.72 185.05
N TYR A 480 -22.94 -78.73 185.19
CA TYR A 480 -23.62 -79.10 186.42
C TYR A 480 -24.55 -80.30 186.16
N GLU A 481 -24.43 -81.38 186.94
CA GLU A 481 -25.25 -82.60 186.86
C GLU A 481 -26.22 -82.64 188.04
N TRP A 482 -27.48 -83.01 187.83
CA TRP A 482 -28.52 -83.08 188.88
C TRP A 482 -29.11 -84.48 189.04
#